data_AF-A0A7W9W9T2-F1
#
_entry.id   AF-A0A7W9W9T2-F1
#
_cell.length_a   1.000
_cell.length_b   1.000
_cell.length_c   1.000
_cell.angle_alpha   90.00
_cell.angle_beta   90.00
_cell.angle_gamma   90.00
#
_symmetry.space_group_name_H-M   'P 1'
#
loop_
_entity.id
_entity.type
_entity.pdbx_description
1 polymer ?
#
loop_
_entity_poly.entity_id
_entity_poly.type
_entity_poly.pdbx_seq_one_letter_code
_entity_poly.pdbx_strand_id
1 'polypeptide(L)'
;MKTIATTFDENKARAIVAACQQRIEVEPDDTANRLQLAWCLLTWAFYQSGQESGASPRKTASLKKCRDPHDVTAQGSQVMLFHGLRQALIVAELSTNPNEHLEVSNLINLATLFGNTNIVEKSYRENDLILSEIVWDMRHNLDKV
;
A
#
# COMPACT_ATOMS: atom_id res chain seq x y z
N MET A 1 -8.65 -30.62 -14.22
CA MET A 1 -7.80 -29.44 -13.96
C MET A 1 -7.90 -29.10 -12.49
N LYS A 2 -6.80 -29.17 -11.73
CA LYS A 2 -6.77 -28.70 -10.33
C LYS A 2 -6.52 -27.20 -10.33
N THR A 3 -7.49 -26.41 -9.90
CA THR A 3 -7.33 -24.98 -9.65
C THR A 3 -6.52 -24.83 -8.36
N ILE A 4 -5.24 -24.47 -8.47
CA ILE A 4 -4.45 -24.09 -7.30
C ILE A 4 -4.92 -22.69 -6.93
N ALA A 5 -5.81 -22.59 -5.95
CA ALA A 5 -6.09 -21.31 -5.31
C ALA A 5 -4.84 -20.93 -4.51
N THR A 6 -4.05 -20.00 -5.04
CA THR A 6 -2.96 -19.37 -4.28
C THR A 6 -3.59 -18.54 -3.16
N THR A 7 -3.60 -19.08 -1.96
CA THR A 7 -4.03 -18.39 -0.75
C THR A 7 -3.02 -17.30 -0.39
N PHE A 8 -3.51 -16.13 0.04
CA PHE A 8 -2.66 -15.08 0.61
C PHE A 8 -1.94 -15.62 1.87
N ASP A 9 -0.63 -15.40 1.95
CA ASP A 9 0.19 -15.81 3.08
C ASP A 9 0.52 -14.59 3.95
N GLU A 10 -0.18 -14.47 5.08
CA GLU A 10 -0.01 -13.36 6.02
C GLU A 10 1.40 -13.28 6.60
N ASN A 11 2.08 -14.41 6.82
CA ASN A 11 3.44 -14.42 7.38
C ASN A 11 4.43 -13.88 6.37
N LYS A 12 4.27 -14.25 5.10
CA LYS A 12 5.07 -13.71 4.01
C LYS A 12 4.83 -12.21 3.83
N ALA A 13 3.58 -11.77 3.91
CA ALA A 13 3.24 -10.35 3.84
C ALA A 13 3.89 -9.55 4.98
N ARG A 14 3.84 -10.05 6.23
CA ARG A 14 4.53 -9.44 7.38
C ARG A 14 6.03 -9.30 7.16
N ALA A 15 6.67 -10.35 6.65
CA ALA A 15 8.10 -10.33 6.39
C ALA A 15 8.48 -9.28 5.33
N ILE A 16 7.69 -9.16 4.25
CA ILE A 16 7.90 -8.15 3.21
C ILE A 16 7.71 -6.73 3.79
N VAL A 17 6.64 -6.49 4.53
CA VAL A 17 6.37 -5.19 5.17
C VAL A 17 7.54 -4.78 6.05
N ALA A 18 8.01 -5.66 6.94
CA ALA A 18 9.12 -5.36 7.83
C ALA A 18 10.43 -5.06 7.07
N ALA A 19 10.73 -5.84 6.03
CA ALA A 19 11.93 -5.64 5.21
C ALA A 19 11.91 -4.30 4.48
N CYS A 20 10.77 -3.94 3.84
CA CYS A 20 10.64 -2.66 3.16
C CYS A 20 10.71 -1.49 4.15
N GLN A 21 10.06 -1.60 5.32
CA GLN A 21 10.13 -0.57 6.37
C GLN A 21 11.56 -0.31 6.82
N GLN A 22 12.31 -1.38 7.14
CA GLN A 22 13.71 -1.25 7.53
C GLN A 22 14.56 -0.61 6.44
N ARG A 23 14.25 -0.87 5.16
CA ARG A 23 14.98 -0.25 4.05
C ARG A 23 14.68 1.23 3.91
N ILE A 24 13.41 1.60 4.02
CA ILE A 24 12.95 3.00 3.95
C ILE A 24 13.49 3.84 5.12
N GLU A 25 13.71 3.24 6.30
CA GLU A 25 14.37 3.91 7.43
C GLU A 25 15.83 4.29 7.12
N VAL A 26 16.52 3.47 6.31
CA VAL A 26 17.92 3.71 5.92
C VAL A 26 18.00 4.61 4.68
N GLU A 27 17.11 4.41 3.72
CA GLU A 27 17.07 5.08 2.42
C GLU A 27 15.64 5.61 2.16
N PRO A 28 15.29 6.80 2.71
CA PRO A 28 13.93 7.33 2.62
C PRO A 28 13.48 7.68 1.19
N ASP A 29 14.38 7.79 0.23
CA ASP A 29 14.09 8.04 -1.18
C ASP A 29 13.94 6.76 -2.03
N ASP A 30 14.06 5.56 -1.44
CA ASP A 30 13.89 4.30 -2.16
C ASP A 30 12.42 4.10 -2.60
N THR A 31 12.11 4.60 -3.80
CA THR A 31 10.76 4.56 -4.37
C THR A 31 10.30 3.13 -4.65
N ALA A 32 11.22 2.21 -4.98
CA ALA A 32 10.90 0.82 -5.25
C ALA A 32 10.41 0.10 -3.98
N ASN A 33 11.11 0.26 -2.85
CA ASN A 33 10.68 -0.32 -1.58
C ASN A 33 9.39 0.33 -1.05
N ARG A 34 9.20 1.64 -1.25
CA ARG A 34 7.93 2.33 -0.91
C ARG A 34 6.76 1.81 -1.72
N LEU A 35 6.94 1.58 -3.02
CA LEU A 35 5.90 1.05 -3.89
C LEU A 35 5.57 -0.41 -3.56
N GLN A 36 6.59 -1.23 -3.29
CA GLN A 36 6.40 -2.60 -2.83
C GLN A 36 5.64 -2.65 -1.50
N LEU A 37 6.00 -1.78 -0.54
CA LEU A 37 5.30 -1.65 0.73
C LEU A 37 3.83 -1.24 0.51
N ALA A 38 3.57 -0.28 -0.38
CA ALA A 38 2.24 0.18 -0.72
C ALA A 38 1.35 -0.96 -1.24
N TRP A 39 1.84 -1.74 -2.21
CA TRP A 39 1.13 -2.91 -2.75
C TRP A 39 0.87 -3.96 -1.68
N CYS A 40 1.86 -4.25 -0.83
CA CYS A 40 1.72 -5.26 0.22
C CYS A 40 0.64 -4.86 1.23
N LEU A 41 0.67 -3.61 1.72
CA LEU A 41 -0.31 -3.09 2.67
C LEU A 41 -1.72 -3.01 2.09
N LEU A 42 -1.86 -2.58 0.83
CA LEU A 42 -3.17 -2.50 0.17
C LEU A 42 -3.76 -3.91 -0.06
N THR A 43 -2.95 -4.86 -0.52
CA THR A 43 -3.38 -6.26 -0.68
C THR A 43 -3.79 -6.86 0.65
N TRP A 44 -3.02 -6.60 1.72
CA TRP A 44 -3.34 -7.10 3.05
C TRP A 44 -4.60 -6.44 3.62
N ALA A 45 -4.83 -5.15 3.37
CA ALA A 45 -6.06 -4.46 3.76
C ALA A 45 -7.30 -5.06 3.07
N PHE A 46 -7.20 -5.37 1.77
CA PHE A 46 -8.29 -6.03 1.04
C PHE A 46 -8.51 -7.46 1.49
N TYR A 47 -7.44 -8.19 1.80
CA TYR A 47 -7.53 -9.50 2.41
C TYR A 47 -8.28 -9.47 3.75
N GLN A 48 -7.87 -8.55 4.63
CA GLN A 48 -8.47 -8.38 5.95
C GLN A 48 -9.96 -7.96 5.91
N SER A 49 -10.33 -7.12 4.95
CA SER A 49 -11.74 -6.70 4.77
C SER A 49 -12.62 -7.72 4.04
N GLY A 50 -12.07 -8.88 3.64
CA GLY A 50 -12.78 -9.87 2.85
C GLY A 50 -13.09 -9.41 1.42
N GLN A 51 -12.39 -8.38 0.92
CA GLN A 51 -12.50 -7.83 -0.42
C GLN A 51 -11.50 -8.46 -1.41
N GLU A 52 -11.02 -9.67 -1.11
CA GLU A 52 -10.01 -10.42 -1.88
C GLU A 52 -10.35 -10.58 -3.37
N SER A 53 -11.64 -10.54 -3.73
CA SER A 53 -12.11 -10.83 -5.08
C SER A 53 -11.68 -9.83 -6.16
N GLY A 54 -11.16 -8.64 -5.80
CA GLY A 54 -10.71 -7.67 -6.81
C GLY A 54 -9.24 -7.22 -6.69
N ALA A 55 -8.44 -7.83 -5.80
CA ALA A 55 -7.00 -7.59 -5.74
C ALA A 55 -6.19 -8.45 -6.74
N SER A 56 -6.85 -9.37 -7.45
CA SER A 56 -6.23 -10.24 -8.46
C SER A 56 -6.44 -9.70 -9.88
N PRO A 57 -5.39 -9.55 -10.70
CA PRO A 57 -5.55 -9.09 -12.06
C PRO A 57 -6.22 -10.18 -12.91
N ARG A 58 -7.44 -9.89 -13.38
CA ARG A 58 -8.18 -10.61 -14.44
C ARG A 58 -8.21 -12.14 -14.30
N LYS A 59 -9.23 -12.66 -13.62
CA LYS A 59 -10.08 -13.75 -14.12
C LYS A 59 -11.37 -13.80 -13.32
N THR A 60 -12.47 -13.74 -14.05
CA THR A 60 -13.86 -13.90 -13.59
C THR A 60 -14.00 -14.90 -12.44
N ALA A 61 -14.18 -14.42 -11.22
CA ALA A 61 -14.50 -15.25 -10.07
C ALA A 61 -15.61 -14.57 -9.26
N SER A 62 -16.70 -15.32 -9.11
CA SER A 62 -17.91 -14.95 -8.38
C SER A 62 -17.59 -14.46 -6.96
N LEU A 63 -18.29 -13.39 -6.53
CA LEU A 63 -18.27 -12.80 -5.19
C LEU A 63 -18.72 -13.83 -4.13
N LYS A 64 -17.86 -14.78 -3.77
CA LYS A 64 -18.02 -15.55 -2.54
C LYS A 64 -17.31 -14.81 -1.42
N LYS A 65 -18.10 -14.15 -0.58
CA LYS A 65 -17.69 -13.74 0.77
C LYS A 65 -17.17 -14.97 1.51
N CYS A 66 -15.87 -15.14 1.55
CA CYS A 66 -15.20 -16.27 2.17
C CYS A 66 -14.38 -15.78 3.36
N ARG A 67 -15.06 -15.32 4.42
CA ARG A 67 -14.56 -15.37 5.81
C ARG A 67 -15.64 -14.88 6.77
N ASP A 68 -15.77 -15.59 7.89
CA ASP A 68 -16.49 -15.10 9.05
C ASP A 68 -15.77 -13.85 9.59
N PRO A 69 -16.46 -12.73 9.81
CA PRO A 69 -15.88 -11.43 10.14
C PRO A 69 -15.37 -11.32 11.60
N HIS A 70 -15.01 -12.44 12.25
CA HIS A 70 -15.04 -12.51 13.70
C HIS A 70 -13.82 -12.01 14.47
N ASP A 71 -12.76 -11.49 13.83
CA ASP A 71 -11.67 -10.84 14.59
C ASP A 71 -10.83 -9.80 13.81
N VAL A 72 -11.22 -9.49 12.57
CA VAL A 72 -10.52 -8.46 11.80
C VAL A 72 -11.28 -7.15 11.95
N THR A 73 -10.83 -6.30 12.87
CA THR A 73 -11.46 -5.00 13.05
C THR A 73 -11.35 -4.22 11.73
N ALA A 74 -12.47 -3.69 11.23
CA ALA A 74 -12.49 -2.82 10.05
C ALA A 74 -11.51 -1.64 10.19
N GLN A 75 -11.15 -1.27 11.41
CA GLN A 75 -10.16 -0.27 11.72
C GLN A 75 -8.73 -0.69 11.29
N GLY A 76 -8.35 -1.95 11.47
CA GLY A 76 -7.01 -2.44 11.09
C GLY A 76 -6.75 -2.38 9.59
N SER A 77 -7.72 -2.81 8.77
CA SER A 77 -7.62 -2.77 7.32
C SER A 77 -7.59 -1.34 6.78
N GLN A 78 -8.39 -0.43 7.34
CA GLN A 78 -8.36 0.98 6.95
C GLN A 78 -7.04 1.66 7.28
N VAL A 79 -6.44 1.35 8.43
CA VAL A 79 -5.10 1.84 8.82
C VAL A 79 -4.05 1.35 7.85
N MET A 80 -4.04 0.05 7.52
CA MET A 80 -3.10 -0.51 6.53
C MET A 80 -3.26 0.15 5.15
N LEU A 81 -4.50 0.30 4.69
CA LEU A 81 -4.78 0.95 3.41
C LEU A 81 -4.28 2.41 3.40
N PHE A 82 -4.55 3.15 4.47
CA PHE A 82 -4.07 4.51 4.63
C PHE A 82 -2.55 4.60 4.56
N HIS A 83 -1.84 3.72 5.28
CA HIS A 83 -0.37 3.67 5.24
C HIS A 83 0.14 3.29 3.84
N GLY A 84 -0.51 2.34 3.15
CA GLY A 84 -0.12 1.96 1.80
C GLY A 84 -0.28 3.11 0.80
N LEU A 85 -1.41 3.80 0.84
CA LEU A 85 -1.67 4.98 -0.01
C LEU A 85 -0.69 6.11 0.28
N ARG A 86 -0.35 6.34 1.56
CA ARG A 86 0.70 7.30 1.93
C ARG A 86 2.04 6.98 1.27
N GLN A 87 2.47 5.71 1.27
CA GLN A 87 3.72 5.34 0.59
C GLN A 87 3.65 5.56 -0.92
N ALA A 88 2.51 5.23 -1.54
CA ALA A 88 2.30 5.44 -2.97
C ALA A 88 2.36 6.94 -3.35
N LEU A 89 1.74 7.81 -2.54
CA LEU A 89 1.78 9.25 -2.78
C LEU A 89 3.19 9.83 -2.63
N ILE A 90 3.98 9.35 -1.67
CA ILE A 90 5.40 9.74 -1.56
C ILE A 90 6.18 9.32 -2.83
N VAL A 91 5.91 8.13 -3.38
CA VAL A 91 6.50 7.69 -4.65
C VAL A 91 6.13 8.62 -5.80
N ALA A 92 4.88 9.07 -5.89
CA ALA A 92 4.45 9.99 -6.95
C ALA A 92 5.15 11.35 -6.90
N GLU A 93 5.71 11.74 -5.76
CA GLU A 93 6.40 13.02 -5.57
C GLU A 93 7.92 12.89 -5.74
N LEU A 94 8.49 11.75 -5.32
CA LEU A 94 9.94 11.51 -5.39
C LEU A 94 10.38 10.90 -6.73
N SER A 95 9.52 10.11 -7.37
CA SER A 95 9.89 9.40 -8.59
C SER A 95 9.86 10.31 -9.82
N THR A 96 10.76 10.05 -10.75
CA THR A 96 10.70 10.58 -12.13
C THR A 96 10.28 9.51 -13.15
N ASN A 97 10.05 8.28 -12.69
CA ASN A 97 9.77 7.13 -13.52
C ASN A 97 8.27 7.06 -13.87
N PRO A 98 7.87 7.19 -15.16
CA PRO A 98 6.46 7.16 -15.56
C PRO A 98 5.75 5.86 -15.21
N ASN A 99 6.48 4.73 -15.12
CA ASN A 99 5.87 3.45 -14.75
C ASN A 99 5.48 3.43 -13.26
N GLU A 100 6.28 4.04 -12.39
CA GLU A 100 5.97 4.14 -10.96
C GLU A 100 4.75 5.04 -10.74
N HIS A 101 4.63 6.16 -11.47
CA HIS A 101 3.42 6.99 -11.41
C HIS A 101 2.16 6.24 -11.89
N LEU A 102 2.28 5.39 -12.90
CA LEU A 102 1.19 4.52 -13.35
C LEU A 102 0.78 3.52 -12.25
N GLU A 103 1.75 2.91 -11.57
CA GLU A 103 1.46 2.01 -10.45
C GLU A 103 0.80 2.72 -9.27
N VAL A 104 1.25 3.93 -8.91
CA VAL A 104 0.59 4.75 -7.89
C VAL A 104 -0.85 5.04 -8.29
N SER A 105 -1.08 5.42 -9.55
CA SER A 105 -2.43 5.65 -10.07
C SER A 105 -3.30 4.40 -9.97
N ASN A 106 -2.74 3.22 -10.24
CA ASN A 106 -3.45 1.95 -10.10
C ASN A 106 -3.83 1.65 -8.64
N LEU A 107 -2.93 1.89 -7.68
CA LEU A 107 -3.20 1.72 -6.25
C LEU A 107 -4.36 2.61 -5.79
N ILE A 108 -4.36 3.87 -6.19
CA ILE A 108 -5.39 4.85 -5.85
C ILE A 108 -6.74 4.49 -6.49
N ASN A 109 -6.72 4.09 -7.76
CA ASN A 109 -7.91 3.65 -8.49
C ASN A 109 -8.51 2.39 -7.85
N LEU A 110 -7.68 1.43 -7.44
CA LEU A 110 -8.14 0.24 -6.73
C LEU A 110 -8.79 0.63 -5.39
N ALA A 111 -8.12 1.40 -4.55
CA ALA A 111 -8.68 1.86 -3.28
C ALA A 111 -10.06 2.52 -3.47
N THR A 112 -10.17 3.41 -4.47
CA THR A 112 -11.41 4.10 -4.83
C THR A 112 -12.51 3.14 -5.32
N LEU A 113 -12.17 2.21 -6.21
CA LEU A 113 -13.09 1.21 -6.75
C LEU A 113 -13.71 0.35 -5.63
N PHE A 114 -12.94 0.07 -4.58
CA PHE A 114 -13.38 -0.68 -3.40
C PHE A 114 -14.11 0.16 -2.35
N GLY A 115 -14.48 1.41 -2.68
CA GLY A 115 -15.26 2.29 -1.81
C GLY A 115 -14.45 3.01 -0.73
N ASN A 116 -13.12 3.09 -0.87
CA ASN A 116 -12.24 3.73 0.11
C ASN A 116 -11.90 5.19 -0.23
N THR A 117 -12.80 5.91 -0.94
CA THR A 117 -12.59 7.30 -1.37
C THR A 117 -12.21 8.24 -0.21
N ASN A 118 -12.88 8.11 0.94
CA ASN A 118 -12.59 8.92 2.12
C ASN A 118 -11.15 8.72 2.63
N ILE A 119 -10.61 7.50 2.50
CA ILE A 119 -9.23 7.18 2.91
C ILE A 119 -8.25 7.77 1.91
N VAL A 120 -8.54 7.68 0.62
CA VAL A 120 -7.75 8.32 -0.45
C VAL A 120 -7.67 9.83 -0.23
N GLU A 121 -8.79 10.51 -0.03
CA GLU A 121 -8.83 11.96 0.24
C GLU A 121 -8.08 12.34 1.52
N LYS A 122 -8.19 11.51 2.56
CA LYS A 122 -7.41 11.70 3.79
C LYS A 122 -5.91 11.56 3.52
N SER A 123 -5.49 10.54 2.76
CA SER A 123 -4.09 10.31 2.41
C SER A 123 -3.49 11.49 1.64
N TYR A 124 -4.22 12.08 0.69
CA TYR A 124 -3.77 13.29 0.00
C TYR A 124 -3.55 14.47 0.95
N ARG A 125 -4.52 14.75 1.85
CA ARG A 125 -4.41 15.87 2.80
C ARG A 125 -3.23 15.75 3.75
N GLU A 126 -2.90 14.53 4.17
CA GLU A 126 -1.77 14.30 5.09
C GLU A 126 -0.42 14.21 4.35
N ASN A 127 -0.40 13.93 3.04
CA ASN A 127 0.82 13.78 2.25
C ASN A 127 1.73 15.01 2.33
N ASP A 128 1.16 16.20 2.22
CA ASP A 128 1.91 17.47 2.21
C ASP A 128 2.75 17.66 3.48
N LEU A 129 2.24 17.26 4.64
CA LEU A 129 2.96 17.34 5.92
C LEU A 129 4.17 16.42 5.92
N ILE A 130 4.02 15.22 5.36
CA ILE A 130 5.04 14.17 5.38
C ILE A 130 6.16 14.48 4.40
N LEU A 131 5.84 15.00 3.22
CA LEU A 131 6.83 15.46 2.27
C LEU A 131 7.69 16.56 2.88
N SER A 132 7.09 17.48 3.64
CA SER A 132 7.84 18.55 4.30
C SER A 132 8.86 18.00 5.31
N GLU A 133 8.51 16.93 6.04
CA GLU A 133 9.38 16.24 6.99
C GLU A 133 10.52 15.48 6.28
N ILE A 134 10.19 14.72 5.23
CA ILE A 134 11.19 13.96 4.45
C ILE A 134 12.20 14.91 3.79
N VAL A 135 11.72 15.99 3.15
CA VAL A 135 12.60 16.98 2.51
C VAL A 135 13.47 17.68 3.56
N TRP A 136 12.94 17.94 4.75
CA TRP A 136 13.73 18.49 5.85
C TRP A 136 14.85 17.53 6.27
N ASP A 137 14.54 16.26 6.51
CA ASP A 137 15.54 15.24 6.89
C ASP A 137 16.63 15.05 5.83
N MET A 138 16.26 15.02 4.54
CA MET A 138 17.21 14.92 3.44
C MET A 138 18.21 16.09 3.44
N ARG A 139 17.73 17.32 3.64
CA ARG A 139 18.59 18.51 3.68
C ARG A 139 19.56 18.48 4.87
N HIS A 140 19.09 18.09 6.05
CA HIS A 140 19.92 18.10 7.26
C HIS A 140 20.90 16.92 7.36
N ASN A 141 20.67 15.84 6.61
CA ASN A 141 21.64 14.75 6.51
C ASN A 141 22.73 15.04 5.47
N LEU A 142 22.48 15.87 4.46
CA LEU A 142 23.51 16.35 3.54
C LEU A 142 24.54 17.27 4.23
N ASP A 143 24.13 18.02 5.25
CA ASP A 143 25.02 18.93 6.00
C ASP A 143 25.98 18.22 6.98
N LYS A 144 25.88 16.89 7.13
CA LYS A 144 26.70 16.08 8.05
C LYS A 144 27.83 15.30 7.36
N VAL A 145 27.97 15.43 6.04
CA VAL A 145 29.01 14.78 5.22
C VAL A 145 30.04 15.81 4.77
#